data_AF-A0A377TUN2-F1
#
_entry.id   AF-A0A377TUN2-F1
#
_cell.length_a   1.000
_cell.length_b   1.000
_cell.length_c   1.000
_cell.angle_alpha   90.00
_cell.angle_beta   90.00
_cell.angle_gamma   90.00
#
_symmetry.space_group_name_H-M   'P 1'
#
loop_
_entity.id
_entity.type
_entity.pdbx_description
1 polymer ?
#
loop_
_entity_poly.entity_id
_entity_poly.type
_entity_poly.pdbx_seq_one_letter_code
_entity_poly.pdbx_strand_id
1 'polypeptide(L)'
;MMNNLITNKPSMSSLEIAELVEKRHDNVKRTIVTLASKDVIRSPQIEVLERINNLGFAVNDEVYKFSGEEGKRDSIIVVAQLSPEFTARLVDRWKELEEERSRPKSQAELIAEMALLNVEQERRLYQVEEQVENRSRSCRKH
;
A
#
# COMPACT_ATOMS: atom_id res chain seq x y z
N MET A 1 -4.41 -34.46 -22.06
CA MET A 1 -4.16 -34.47 -20.60
C MET A 1 -3.87 -33.04 -20.19
N MET A 2 -4.72 -32.42 -19.37
CA MET A 2 -4.54 -31.03 -18.94
C MET A 2 -3.65 -31.01 -17.70
N ASN A 3 -2.51 -30.33 -17.83
CA ASN A 3 -1.61 -30.03 -16.73
C ASN A 3 -2.33 -29.12 -15.73
N ASN A 4 -2.62 -29.67 -14.54
CA ASN A 4 -2.88 -28.87 -13.34
C ASN A 4 -1.58 -28.17 -12.96
N LEU A 5 -1.31 -27.02 -13.58
CA LEU A 5 -0.46 -26.03 -12.95
C LEU A 5 -1.17 -25.64 -11.67
N ILE A 6 -0.70 -26.17 -10.53
CA ILE A 6 -1.07 -25.67 -9.21
C ILE A 6 -0.69 -24.19 -9.24
N THR A 7 -1.66 -23.31 -9.52
CA THR A 7 -1.46 -21.89 -9.36
C THR A 7 -1.35 -21.69 -7.86
N ASN A 8 -0.13 -21.73 -7.34
CA ASN A 8 0.16 -21.48 -5.93
C ASN A 8 0.01 -19.97 -5.71
N LYS A 9 -1.23 -19.49 -5.78
CA LYS A 9 -1.56 -18.09 -5.54
C LYS A 9 -1.24 -17.81 -4.08
N PRO A 10 -0.59 -16.67 -3.76
CA PRO A 10 -0.35 -16.31 -2.38
C PRO A 10 -1.67 -16.30 -1.61
N SER A 11 -1.65 -16.86 -0.42
CA SER A 11 -2.82 -16.96 0.44
C SER A 11 -2.48 -16.65 1.89
N MET A 12 -3.49 -16.29 2.66
CA MET A 12 -3.42 -16.07 4.10
C MET A 12 -4.67 -16.64 4.76
N SER A 13 -4.50 -17.36 5.85
CA SER A 13 -5.58 -17.95 6.63
C SER A 13 -6.04 -17.02 7.75
N SER A 14 -7.28 -17.21 8.22
CA SER A 14 -7.79 -16.53 9.41
C SER A 14 -6.98 -16.80 10.69
N LEU A 15 -6.24 -17.92 10.74
CA LEU A 15 -5.35 -18.23 11.86
C LEU A 15 -4.10 -17.35 11.82
N GLU A 16 -3.45 -17.23 10.66
CA GLU A 16 -2.32 -16.31 10.45
C GLU A 16 -2.73 -14.85 10.72
N ILE A 17 -3.95 -14.45 10.33
CA ILE A 17 -4.48 -13.13 10.66
C ILE A 17 -4.60 -12.96 12.19
N ALA A 18 -5.10 -13.98 12.89
CA ALA A 18 -5.26 -13.93 14.35
C ALA A 18 -3.91 -13.77 15.07
N GLU A 19 -2.88 -14.46 14.59
CA GLU A 19 -1.50 -14.30 15.06
C GLU A 19 -0.97 -12.90 14.76
N LEU A 20 -1.18 -12.40 13.53
CA LEU A 20 -0.70 -11.09 13.09
C LEU A 20 -1.29 -9.93 13.91
N VAL A 21 -2.57 -10.01 14.27
CA VAL A 21 -3.25 -8.97 15.06
C VAL A 21 -3.25 -9.25 16.57
N GLU A 22 -2.62 -10.35 17.01
CA GLU A 22 -2.58 -10.81 18.40
C GLU A 22 -3.98 -10.89 19.03
N LYS A 23 -4.96 -11.41 18.28
CA LYS A 23 -6.33 -11.61 18.75
C LYS A 23 -6.70 -13.10 18.74
N ARG A 24 -7.69 -13.45 19.55
CA ARG A 24 -8.29 -14.79 19.48
C ARG A 24 -8.88 -15.06 18.10
N HIS A 25 -8.60 -16.24 17.55
CA HIS A 25 -9.11 -16.69 16.25
C HIS A 25 -10.64 -16.62 16.13
N ASP A 26 -11.38 -16.91 17.20
CA ASP A 26 -12.85 -16.79 17.21
C ASP A 26 -13.35 -15.36 16.94
N ASN A 27 -12.62 -14.34 17.42
CA ASN A 27 -12.95 -12.94 17.16
C ASN A 27 -12.70 -12.58 15.69
N VAL A 28 -11.63 -13.13 15.10
CA VAL A 28 -11.32 -12.97 13.68
C VAL A 28 -12.42 -13.60 12.82
N LYS A 29 -12.78 -14.86 13.07
CA LYS A 29 -13.87 -15.55 12.37
C LYS A 29 -15.18 -14.77 12.42
N ARG A 30 -15.57 -14.27 13.60
CA ARG A 30 -16.79 -13.46 13.76
C ARG A 30 -16.74 -12.17 12.94
N THR A 31 -15.58 -11.52 12.90
CA THR A 31 -15.38 -10.29 12.12
C THR A 31 -15.49 -10.57 10.63
N ILE A 32 -14.89 -11.66 10.14
CA ILE A 32 -14.99 -12.10 8.74
C ILE A 32 -16.46 -12.33 8.35
N VAL A 33 -17.21 -13.09 9.15
CA VAL A 33 -18.64 -13.35 8.88
C VAL A 33 -19.44 -12.05 8.86
N THR A 34 -19.17 -11.14 9.80
CA THR A 34 -19.86 -9.83 9.89
C THR A 34 -19.54 -8.91 8.71
N LEU A 35 -18.31 -8.93 8.21
CA LEU A 35 -17.92 -8.12 7.05
C LEU A 35 -18.47 -8.70 5.75
N ALA A 36 -18.47 -10.04 5.62
CA ALA A 36 -19.06 -10.72 4.47
C ALA A 36 -20.58 -10.51 4.41
N SER A 37 -21.29 -10.55 5.55
CA SER A 37 -22.75 -10.31 5.59
C SER A 37 -23.15 -8.87 5.27
N LYS A 38 -22.21 -7.93 5.37
CA LYS A 38 -22.38 -6.52 5.00
C LYS A 38 -21.89 -6.22 3.58
N ASP A 39 -21.51 -7.24 2.81
CA ASP A 39 -20.92 -7.11 1.47
C ASP A 39 -19.67 -6.21 1.42
N VAL A 40 -18.95 -6.04 2.55
CA VAL A 40 -17.71 -5.25 2.61
C VAL A 40 -16.52 -6.05 2.04
N ILE A 41 -16.54 -7.35 2.30
CA ILE A 41 -15.62 -8.35 1.74
C ILE A 41 -16.43 -9.47 1.10
N ARG A 42 -15.80 -10.26 0.24
CA ARG A 42 -16.43 -11.48 -0.28
C ARG A 42 -16.35 -12.58 0.76
N SER A 43 -17.33 -13.47 0.77
CA SER A 43 -17.27 -14.66 1.63
C SER A 43 -16.05 -15.50 1.26
N PRO A 44 -15.04 -15.64 2.14
CA PRO A 44 -13.84 -16.41 1.82
C PRO A 44 -14.14 -17.91 1.80
N GLN A 45 -13.28 -18.68 1.14
CA GLN A 45 -13.37 -20.14 1.17
C GLN A 45 -13.06 -20.65 2.59
N ILE A 46 -13.80 -21.66 3.04
CA ILE A 46 -13.51 -22.37 4.29
C ILE A 46 -12.62 -23.57 3.96
N GLU A 47 -11.55 -23.74 4.74
CA GLU A 47 -10.69 -24.92 4.73
C GLU A 47 -10.63 -25.51 6.15
N VAL A 48 -10.43 -26.82 6.24
CA VAL A 48 -10.23 -27.52 7.50
C VAL A 48 -8.76 -27.83 7.63
N LEU A 49 -8.13 -27.35 8.69
CA LEU A 49 -6.75 -27.66 9.03
C LEU A 49 -6.71 -28.62 10.20
N GLU A 50 -5.89 -29.67 10.09
CA GLU A 50 -5.59 -30.53 11.22
C GLU A 50 -4.50 -29.87 12.06
N ARG A 51 -4.76 -29.68 13.35
CA ARG A 51 -3.76 -29.24 14.34
C ARG A 51 -3.71 -30.21 15.50
N ILE A 52 -2.55 -30.35 16.11
CA ILE A 52 -2.42 -31.07 17.38
C ILE A 52 -2.74 -30.11 18.51
N ASN A 53 -3.70 -30.46 19.36
CA ASN A 53 -4.02 -29.66 20.54
C ASN A 53 -3.00 -29.87 21.67
N ASN A 54 -3.13 -29.10 22.76
CA ASN A 54 -2.24 -29.18 23.93
C ASN A 54 -2.27 -30.53 24.66
N LEU A 55 -3.18 -31.44 24.29
CA LEU A 55 -3.34 -32.78 24.84
C LEU A 55 -2.79 -33.86 23.89
N GLY A 56 -2.17 -33.48 22.77
CA GLY A 56 -1.60 -34.42 21.80
C GLY A 56 -2.61 -35.04 20.84
N PHE A 57 -3.86 -34.57 20.83
CA PHE A 57 -4.89 -35.07 19.90
C PHE A 57 -4.99 -34.19 18.65
N ALA A 58 -5.12 -34.83 17.50
CA ALA A 58 -5.50 -34.19 16.26
C ALA A 58 -6.91 -33.60 16.39
N VAL A 59 -7.04 -32.30 16.13
CA VAL A 59 -8.30 -31.58 16.05
C VAL A 59 -8.37 -30.85 14.72
N ASN A 60 -9.56 -30.88 14.13
CA ASN A 60 -9.87 -30.14 12.92
C ASN A 60 -10.28 -28.72 13.30
N ASP A 61 -9.62 -27.72 12.74
CA ASP A 61 -9.97 -26.31 12.89
C ASP A 61 -10.43 -25.74 11.56
N GLU A 62 -11.63 -25.16 11.55
CA GLU A 62 -12.15 -24.46 10.39
C GLU A 62 -11.54 -23.06 10.29
N VAL A 63 -10.90 -22.80 9.16
CA VAL A 63 -10.26 -21.52 8.86
C VAL A 63 -10.82 -20.94 7.57
N TYR A 64 -10.90 -19.61 7.52
CA TYR A 64 -11.14 -18.90 6.27
C TYR A 64 -9.82 -18.70 5.53
N LYS A 65 -9.82 -18.94 4.22
CA LYS A 65 -8.67 -18.74 3.34
C LYS A 65 -8.91 -17.58 2.37
N PHE A 66 -7.99 -16.64 2.41
CA PHE A 66 -7.90 -15.52 1.49
C PHE A 66 -6.83 -15.83 0.44
N SER A 67 -7.17 -15.87 -0.85
CA SER A 67 -6.21 -16.20 -1.92
C SER A 67 -6.26 -15.19 -3.08
N GLY A 68 -5.11 -14.90 -3.68
CA GLY A 68 -4.99 -13.97 -4.80
C GLY A 68 -5.24 -12.51 -4.42
N GLU A 69 -5.40 -11.63 -5.42
CA GLU A 69 -5.54 -10.18 -5.21
C GLU A 69 -6.80 -9.80 -4.42
N GLU A 70 -7.90 -10.51 -4.66
CA GLU A 70 -9.17 -10.26 -3.96
C GLU A 70 -9.06 -10.70 -2.50
N GLY A 71 -8.49 -11.88 -2.23
CA GLY A 71 -8.20 -12.31 -0.88
C GLY A 71 -7.26 -11.36 -0.14
N LYS A 72 -6.24 -10.83 -0.82
CA LYS A 72 -5.31 -9.84 -0.25
C LYS A 72 -6.01 -8.56 0.15
N ARG A 73 -6.90 -8.01 -0.69
CA ARG A 73 -7.70 -6.83 -0.34
C ARG A 73 -8.57 -7.10 0.90
N ASP A 74 -9.28 -8.21 0.87
CA ASP A 74 -10.25 -8.55 1.91
C ASP A 74 -9.56 -8.87 3.25
N SER A 75 -8.39 -9.51 3.23
CA SER A 75 -7.60 -9.74 4.45
C SER A 75 -7.07 -8.43 5.06
N ILE A 76 -6.67 -7.45 4.25
CA ILE A 76 -6.27 -6.12 4.74
C ILE A 76 -7.45 -5.42 5.41
N ILE A 77 -8.65 -5.49 4.83
CA ILE A 77 -9.86 -4.89 5.44
C ILE A 77 -10.17 -5.53 6.79
N VAL A 78 -10.08 -6.87 6.89
CA VAL A 78 -10.27 -7.60 8.15
C VAL A 78 -9.25 -7.15 9.20
N VAL A 79 -7.97 -7.04 8.83
CA VAL A 79 -6.90 -6.56 9.73
C VAL A 79 -7.16 -5.11 10.18
N ALA A 80 -7.56 -4.23 9.27
CA ALA A 80 -7.86 -2.83 9.58
C ALA A 80 -9.00 -2.70 10.60
N GLN A 81 -10.04 -3.54 10.50
CA GLN A 81 -11.14 -3.59 11.46
C GLN A 81 -10.73 -4.12 12.84
N LEU A 82 -9.78 -5.07 12.88
CA LEU A 82 -9.31 -5.73 14.11
C LEU A 82 -8.21 -4.97 14.84
N SER A 83 -7.44 -4.13 14.13
CA SER A 83 -6.39 -3.29 14.68
C SER A 83 -6.66 -1.81 14.33
N PRO A 84 -7.63 -1.17 14.99
CA PRO A 84 -7.88 0.25 14.82
C PRO A 84 -6.67 1.10 15.22
N GLU A 85 -5.80 0.63 16.11
CA GLU A 85 -4.58 1.32 16.53
C GLU A 85 -3.54 1.38 15.40
N PHE A 86 -3.43 0.31 14.60
CA PHE A 86 -2.59 0.33 13.41
C PHE A 86 -3.14 1.33 12.38
N THR A 87 -4.45 1.32 12.16
CA THR A 87 -5.11 2.27 11.26
C THR A 87 -4.96 3.72 11.75
N ALA A 88 -5.04 3.96 13.06
CA ALA A 88 -4.81 5.28 13.65
C ALA A 88 -3.38 5.78 13.37
N ARG A 89 -2.36 4.95 13.61
CA ARG A 89 -0.96 5.30 13.29
C ARG A 89 -0.75 5.61 11.81
N LEU A 90 -1.40 4.86 10.92
CA LEU A 90 -1.36 5.15 9.49
C LEU A 90 -1.94 6.53 9.19
N VAL A 91 -3.10 6.85 9.76
CA VAL A 91 -3.76 8.16 9.59
C VAL A 91 -2.92 9.29 10.16
N ASP A 92 -2.37 9.12 11.37
CA ASP A 92 -1.52 10.11 12.01
C ASP A 92 -0.27 10.39 11.18
N ARG A 93 0.35 9.34 10.61
CA ARG A 93 1.51 9.50 9.73
C ARG A 93 1.18 10.30 8.46
N TRP A 94 0.00 10.12 7.88
CA TRP A 94 -0.42 10.93 6.73
C TRP A 94 -0.62 12.39 7.12
N LYS A 95 -1.23 12.65 8.29
CA LYS A 95 -1.39 14.02 8.80
C LYS A 95 -0.05 14.71 9.01
N GLU A 96 0.92 14.04 9.62
CA GLU A 96 2.28 14.58 9.78
C GLU A 96 2.89 14.99 8.43
N LEU A 97 2.79 14.13 7.41
CA LEU A 97 3.32 14.40 6.08
C LEU A 97 2.58 15.55 5.38
N GLU A 98 1.27 15.66 5.58
CA GLU A 98 0.45 16.75 5.07
C GLU A 98 0.83 18.06 5.74
N GLU A 99 0.98 18.08 7.07
CA GLU A 99 1.41 19.23 7.85
C GLU A 99 2.83 19.71 7.46
N GLU A 100 3.77 18.77 7.29
CA GLU A 100 5.12 19.06 6.79
C GLU A 100 5.11 19.74 5.42
N ARG A 101 4.15 19.38 4.54
CA ARG A 101 4.02 19.96 3.20
C ARG A 101 3.17 21.23 3.16
N SER A 102 2.20 21.36 4.07
CA SER A 102 1.31 22.51 4.14
C SER A 102 1.92 23.66 4.93
N ARG A 103 3.01 23.43 5.68
CA ARG A 103 3.70 24.51 6.39
C ARG A 103 4.13 25.59 5.39
N PRO A 104 3.83 26.87 5.66
CA PRO A 104 4.30 27.94 4.80
C PRO A 104 5.83 27.92 4.77
N LYS A 105 6.41 27.97 3.57
CA LYS A 105 7.86 28.07 3.40
C LYS A 105 8.35 29.30 4.16
N SER A 106 9.43 29.14 4.91
CA SER A 106 10.11 30.26 5.54
C SER A 106 10.62 31.24 4.48
N GLN A 107 10.87 32.50 4.88
CA GLN A 107 11.43 33.50 3.98
C GLN A 107 12.76 33.03 3.37
N ALA A 108 13.60 32.33 4.13
CA ALA A 108 14.86 31.78 3.65
C ALA A 108 14.67 30.67 2.60
N GLU A 109 13.71 29.77 2.79
CA GLU A 109 13.39 28.71 1.82
C GLU A 109 12.86 29.29 0.50
N LEU A 110 12.00 30.31 0.56
CA LEU A 110 11.51 31.03 -0.61
C LEU A 110 12.65 31.70 -1.39
N ILE A 111 13.56 32.40 -0.70
CA ILE A 111 14.70 33.04 -1.34
C ILE A 111 15.62 32.00 -2.00
N ALA A 112 15.88 30.87 -1.33
CA ALA A 112 16.72 29.81 -1.86
C ALA A 112 16.10 29.17 -3.13
N GLU A 113 14.80 28.89 -3.11
CA GLU A 113 14.08 28.35 -4.26
C GLU A 113 14.07 29.34 -5.44
N MET A 114 13.82 30.62 -5.17
CA MET A 114 13.86 31.66 -6.19
C MET A 114 15.27 31.84 -6.78
N ALA A 115 16.32 31.75 -5.96
CA ALA A 115 17.70 31.79 -6.44
C ALA A 115 18.03 30.59 -7.35
N LEU A 116 17.59 29.38 -6.99
CA LEU A 116 17.75 28.19 -7.83
C LEU A 116 17.01 28.33 -9.16
N LEU A 117 15.77 28.81 -9.14
CA LEU A 117 14.99 29.08 -10.35
C LEU A 117 15.67 30.11 -11.26
N ASN A 118 16.22 31.17 -10.69
CA ASN A 118 16.94 32.19 -11.46
C ASN A 118 18.18 31.62 -12.14
N VAL A 119 18.99 30.82 -11.44
CA VAL A 119 20.16 30.15 -12.04
C VAL A 119 19.75 29.22 -13.18
N GLU A 120 18.64 28.50 -13.04
CA GLU A 120 18.14 27.64 -14.11
C GLU A 120 17.59 28.45 -15.30
N GLN A 121 16.93 29.58 -15.04
CA GLN A 121 16.49 30.51 -16.09
C GLN A 121 17.67 31.09 -16.86
N GLU A 122 18.73 31.53 -16.17
CA GLU A 122 19.95 32.03 -16.80
C GLU A 122 20.57 30.97 -17.74
N ARG A 123 20.69 29.72 -17.27
CA ARG A 123 21.18 28.61 -18.10
C ARG A 123 20.34 28.39 -19.35
N ARG A 124 19.00 28.48 -19.24
CA ARG A 124 18.09 28.37 -20.40
C ARG A 124 18.26 29.54 -21.36
N LEU A 125 18.43 30.76 -20.86
CA LEU A 125 18.66 31.96 -21.67
C LEU A 125 19.95 31.82 -22.48
N TYR A 126 21.06 31.41 -21.86
CA TYR A 126 22.32 31.19 -22.57
C TYR A 126 22.20 30.16 -23.70
N GLN A 127 21.46 29.06 -23.49
CA GLN A 127 21.23 28.07 -24.55
C GLN A 127 20.42 28.64 -25.71
N VAL A 128 19.40 29.44 -25.42
CA VAL A 128 18.59 30.10 -26.46
C VAL A 128 19.44 31.11 -27.23
N GLU A 129 20.23 31.92 -26.54
CA GLU A 129 21.15 32.89 -27.15
C GLU A 129 22.14 32.20 -28.10
N GLU A 130 22.74 31.10 -27.68
CA GLU A 130 23.66 30.30 -28.51
C GLU A 130 22.95 29.75 -29.77
N GLN A 131 21.73 29.24 -29.62
CA GLN A 131 20.93 28.76 -30.77
C GLN A 131 20.60 29.89 -31.75
N VAL A 132 20.23 31.07 -31.25
CA VAL A 132 19.93 32.24 -32.08
C VAL A 132 21.17 32.71 -32.83
N GLU A 133 22.33 32.74 -32.17
CA GLU A 133 23.58 33.12 -32.81
C GLU A 133 23.99 32.10 -33.89
N ASN A 134 23.89 30.81 -33.60
CA ASN A 134 24.16 29.75 -34.57
C ASN A 134 23.24 29.81 -35.80
N ARG A 135 21.93 30.05 -35.62
CA ARG A 135 20.99 30.26 -36.73
C ARG A 135 21.34 31.51 -37.53
N SER A 136 21.70 32.61 -36.86
CA SER A 136 22.10 33.86 -37.52
C SER A 136 23.37 33.70 -38.35
N ARG A 137 24.36 32.95 -37.86
CA ARG A 137 25.59 32.61 -38.61
C ARG A 137 25.30 31.69 -39.80
N SER A 138 24.36 30.77 -39.69
CA SER A 138 23.93 29.89 -40.79
C SER A 138 23.23 30.67 -41.92
N CYS A 139 22.34 31.62 -41.59
CA CYS A 139 21.68 32.49 -42.57
C CYS A 139 22.64 33.41 -43.33
N ARG A 140 23.74 33.88 -42.72
CA ARG A 140 24.72 34.75 -43.41
C ARG A 140 25.65 34.01 -44.38
N LYS A 141 25.66 32.68 -44.35
CA LYS A 141 26.53 31.84 -45.21
C LYS A 141 25.81 31.34 -46.48
N HIS A 142 24.53 31.65 -46.66
CA HIS A 142 23.74 31.40 -47.86
C HIS A 142 23.42 32.73 -48.54
#